data_AF-A0A5S3WWC4-F1
#
_entry.id   AF-A0A5S3WWC4-F1
#
_cell.length_a   1.000
_cell.length_b   1.000
_cell.length_c   1.000
_cell.angle_alpha   90.00
_cell.angle_beta   90.00
_cell.angle_gamma   90.00
#
_symmetry.space_group_name_H-M   'P 1'
#
loop_
_entity.id
_entity.type
_entity.pdbx_description
1 polymer ?
#
loop_
_entity_poly.entity_id
_entity_poly.type
_entity_poly.pdbx_seq_one_letter_code
_entity_poly.pdbx_strand_id
1 'polypeptide(L)'
;MAFNHSYTGQKVAMSTVETNKVLKNTYFLLAMTLAFSAITAAISMTMALPRFTGLVCSLVAFGLLFVIQKKANSSSAIGLVFLFTGLLGFGLGPLLNHYAAMPNGSLLIAQALGSTALVFFGLSAYALTTKKDFSFMGGFLVVGMLVVIVSSLVNLFIGSSVAFIAINAAVVLLMSGFILYDTSRIVNGGETNYILATVSLYLSIYNLFTSILALLGSSDD
;
A
#
# COMPACT_ATOMS: atom_id res chain seq x y z
N MET A 1 -10.54 -44.29 -33.79
CA MET A 1 -10.84 -43.76 -32.44
C MET A 1 -10.05 -42.48 -32.26
N ALA A 2 -10.70 -41.33 -32.46
CA ALA A 2 -10.06 -40.02 -32.31
C ALA A 2 -10.63 -39.36 -31.05
N PHE A 3 -9.83 -39.33 -29.98
CA PHE A 3 -10.13 -38.53 -28.80
C PHE A 3 -9.46 -37.18 -28.98
N ASN A 4 -10.23 -36.20 -29.48
CA ASN A 4 -9.79 -34.81 -29.54
C ASN A 4 -10.42 -34.07 -28.35
N HIS A 5 -9.73 -34.10 -27.21
CA HIS A 5 -10.13 -33.33 -26.02
C HIS A 5 -9.38 -31.98 -26.06
N SER A 6 -9.91 -31.05 -26.84
CA SER A 6 -9.49 -29.65 -26.78
C SER A 6 -9.97 -29.07 -25.45
N TYR A 7 -9.12 -29.09 -24.43
CA TYR A 7 -9.32 -28.27 -23.24
C TYR A 7 -9.01 -26.81 -23.61
N THR A 8 -9.98 -26.13 -24.22
CA THR A 8 -10.00 -24.67 -24.25
C THR A 8 -10.22 -24.17 -22.82
N GLY A 9 -9.11 -23.97 -22.10
CA GLY A 9 -9.08 -23.15 -20.89
C GLY A 9 -9.34 -21.69 -21.27
N GLN A 10 -10.58 -21.35 -21.62
CA GLN A 10 -11.02 -19.96 -21.61
C GLN A 10 -10.92 -19.49 -20.16
N LYS A 11 -9.86 -18.72 -19.85
CA LYS A 11 -9.95 -17.74 -18.77
C LYS A 11 -11.20 -16.93 -19.09
N VAL A 12 -12.26 -17.06 -18.30
CA VAL A 12 -13.47 -16.25 -18.45
C VAL A 12 -13.02 -14.81 -18.23
N ALA A 13 -12.69 -14.11 -19.31
CA ALA A 13 -12.34 -12.71 -19.27
C ALA A 13 -13.58 -11.99 -18.74
N MET A 14 -13.46 -11.33 -17.58
CA MET A 14 -14.55 -10.52 -17.05
C MET A 14 -15.08 -9.59 -18.13
N SER A 15 -16.38 -9.36 -18.11
CA SER A 15 -16.97 -8.36 -19.00
C SER A 15 -16.33 -7.00 -18.70
N THR A 16 -16.06 -6.20 -19.74
CA THR A 16 -15.55 -4.83 -19.59
C THR A 16 -16.35 -4.02 -18.56
N VAL A 17 -17.65 -4.30 -18.43
CA VAL A 17 -18.53 -3.67 -17.43
C VAL A 17 -18.15 -4.03 -16.00
N GLU A 18 -17.81 -5.29 -15.72
CA GLU A 18 -17.43 -5.78 -14.40
C GLU A 18 -16.07 -5.21 -13.98
N THR A 19 -15.09 -5.21 -14.88
CA THR A 19 -13.77 -4.59 -14.63
C THR A 19 -13.91 -3.11 -14.27
N ASN A 20 -14.71 -2.35 -15.03
CA ASN A 20 -14.93 -0.93 -14.73
C ASN A 20 -15.62 -0.71 -13.38
N LYS A 21 -16.51 -1.62 -12.96
CA LYS A 21 -17.16 -1.56 -11.65
C LYS A 21 -16.16 -1.80 -10.52
N VAL A 22 -15.29 -2.82 -10.65
CA VAL A 22 -14.24 -3.10 -9.67
C VAL A 22 -13.28 -1.92 -9.56
N LEU A 23 -12.84 -1.34 -10.70
CA LEU A 23 -11.98 -0.16 -10.72
C LEU A 23 -12.61 1.01 -9.95
N LYS A 24 -13.82 1.43 -10.33
CA LYS A 24 -14.50 2.57 -9.69
C LYS A 24 -14.66 2.35 -8.19
N ASN A 25 -15.11 1.18 -7.78
CA ASN A 25 -15.31 0.87 -6.36
C ASN A 25 -13.99 0.82 -5.59
N THR A 26 -12.93 0.28 -6.20
CA THR A 26 -11.60 0.20 -5.58
C THR A 26 -11.06 1.60 -5.30
N TYR A 27 -11.05 2.48 -6.31
CA TYR A 27 -10.52 3.84 -6.16
C TYR A 27 -11.40 4.70 -5.24
N PHE A 28 -12.73 4.51 -5.26
CA PHE A 28 -13.63 5.20 -4.35
C PHE A 28 -13.41 4.79 -2.90
N LEU A 29 -13.36 3.48 -2.60
CA LEU A 29 -13.08 2.97 -1.27
C LEU A 29 -11.67 3.36 -0.81
N LEU A 30 -10.68 3.30 -1.70
CA LEU A 30 -9.32 3.74 -1.44
C LEU A 30 -9.26 5.22 -1.03
N ALA A 31 -9.93 6.11 -1.77
CA ALA A 31 -9.97 7.54 -1.43
C ALA A 31 -10.61 7.78 -0.05
N MET A 32 -11.73 7.13 0.25
CA MET A 32 -12.38 7.26 1.56
C MET A 32 -11.52 6.74 2.70
N THR A 33 -10.85 5.60 2.50
CA THR A 33 -9.99 4.98 3.53
C THR A 33 -8.71 5.77 3.76
N LEU A 34 -8.13 6.39 2.72
CA LEU A 34 -7.00 7.33 2.86
C LEU A 34 -7.41 8.60 3.62
N ALA A 35 -8.56 9.19 3.29
CA ALA A 35 -9.09 10.34 4.03
C ALA A 35 -9.35 10.00 5.51
N PHE A 36 -9.95 8.84 5.78
CA PHE A 36 -10.14 8.35 7.14
C PHE A 36 -8.82 8.10 7.86
N SER A 37 -7.83 7.52 7.18
CA SER A 37 -6.48 7.31 7.69
C SER A 37 -5.79 8.64 8.04
N ALA A 38 -5.99 9.70 7.24
CA ALA A 38 -5.44 11.02 7.52
C ALA A 38 -6.10 11.67 8.74
N ILE A 39 -7.42 11.55 8.89
CA ILE A 39 -8.15 12.05 10.07
C ILE A 39 -7.68 11.33 11.34
N THR A 40 -7.59 10.00 11.30
CA THR A 40 -7.13 9.20 12.44
C THR A 40 -5.66 9.48 12.80
N ALA A 41 -4.80 9.73 11.81
CA ALA A 41 -3.44 10.20 12.03
C ALA A 41 -3.41 11.57 12.73
N ALA A 42 -4.20 12.53 12.25
CA ALA A 42 -4.29 13.86 12.85
C ALA A 42 -4.79 13.80 14.30
N ILE A 43 -5.80 12.97 14.59
CA ILE A 43 -6.26 12.73 15.97
C ILE A 43 -5.13 12.11 16.80
N SER A 44 -4.42 11.11 16.29
CA SER A 44 -3.31 10.51 17.02
C SER A 44 -2.18 11.50 17.30
N MET A 45 -1.94 12.48 16.43
CA MET A 45 -0.92 13.51 16.64
C MET A 45 -1.25 14.38 17.86
N THR A 46 -2.52 14.73 18.08
CA THR A 46 -2.92 15.57 19.23
C THR A 46 -2.88 14.82 20.57
N MET A 47 -2.98 13.48 20.54
CA MET A 47 -2.96 12.64 21.73
C MET A 47 -1.57 12.36 22.30
N ALA A 48 -0.49 12.86 21.65
CA ALA A 48 0.91 12.71 22.10
C ALA A 48 1.28 11.28 22.52
N LEU A 49 0.83 10.29 21.74
CA LEU A 49 0.95 8.88 22.10
C LEU A 49 2.42 8.40 22.11
N PRO A 50 2.74 7.36 22.90
CA PRO A 50 4.06 6.75 22.91
C PRO A 50 4.48 6.25 21.53
N ARG A 51 5.80 6.31 21.24
CA ARG A 51 6.38 5.84 19.97
C ARG A 51 6.04 4.37 19.66
N PHE A 52 5.83 3.55 20.69
CA PHE A 52 5.48 2.13 20.53
C PHE A 52 4.07 1.92 19.95
N THR A 53 3.16 2.91 20.03
CA THR A 53 1.80 2.80 19.48
C THR A 53 1.82 2.47 17.99
N GLY A 54 2.75 3.03 17.22
CA GLY A 54 2.88 2.71 15.79
C GLY A 54 3.15 1.23 15.56
N LEU A 55 4.05 0.63 16.33
CA LEU A 55 4.39 -0.80 16.21
C LEU A 55 3.21 -1.69 16.61
N VAL A 56 2.53 -1.37 17.72
CA VAL A 56 1.32 -2.11 18.14
C VAL A 56 0.25 -2.06 17.06
N CYS A 57 0.00 -0.87 16.51
CA CYS A 57 -0.95 -0.69 15.43
C CYS A 57 -0.55 -1.52 14.19
N SER A 58 0.71 -1.47 13.75
CA SER A 58 1.15 -2.29 12.61
C SER A 58 0.99 -3.79 12.85
N LEU A 59 1.28 -4.29 14.05
CA LEU A 59 1.09 -5.72 14.39
C LEU A 59 -0.40 -6.12 14.41
N VAL A 60 -1.26 -5.29 14.99
CA VAL A 60 -2.71 -5.54 15.00
C VAL A 60 -3.28 -5.47 13.58
N ALA A 61 -2.84 -4.50 12.77
CA ALA A 61 -3.21 -4.38 11.36
C ALA A 61 -2.81 -5.63 10.57
N PHE A 62 -1.62 -6.19 10.83
CA PHE A 62 -1.17 -7.44 10.21
C PHE A 62 -2.09 -8.62 10.56
N GLY A 63 -2.51 -8.75 11.83
CA GLY A 63 -3.52 -9.74 12.22
C GLY A 63 -4.87 -9.53 11.53
N LEU A 64 -5.28 -8.28 11.36
CA LEU A 64 -6.54 -7.91 10.72
C LEU A 64 -6.57 -8.23 9.22
N LEU A 65 -5.40 -8.24 8.54
CA LEU A 65 -5.31 -8.66 7.13
C LEU A 65 -5.84 -10.07 6.92
N PHE A 66 -5.52 -11.03 7.79
CA PHE A 66 -6.03 -12.41 7.69
C PHE A 66 -7.55 -12.46 7.82
N VAL A 67 -8.13 -11.63 8.68
CA VAL A 67 -9.58 -11.53 8.86
C VAL A 67 -10.24 -10.94 7.62
N ILE A 68 -9.66 -9.87 7.06
CA ILE A 68 -10.15 -9.25 5.82
C ILE A 68 -10.11 -10.23 4.67
N GLN A 69 -9.00 -10.96 4.47
CA GLN A 69 -8.87 -11.97 3.43
C GLN A 69 -9.96 -13.04 3.55
N LYS A 70 -10.26 -13.51 4.77
CA LYS A 70 -11.32 -14.49 5.02
C LYS A 70 -12.73 -13.93 4.83
N LYS A 71 -12.94 -12.64 5.09
CA LYS A 71 -14.26 -11.98 5.05
C LYS A 71 -14.49 -11.14 3.81
N ALA A 72 -13.57 -11.11 2.85
CA ALA A 72 -13.59 -10.22 1.68
C ALA A 72 -14.86 -10.27 0.82
N ASN A 73 -15.63 -11.37 0.88
CA ASN A 73 -16.90 -11.54 0.16
C ASN A 73 -18.15 -11.18 0.99
N SER A 74 -17.96 -10.67 2.21
CA SER A 74 -19.05 -10.28 3.13
C SER A 74 -19.20 -8.76 3.18
N SER A 75 -20.43 -8.27 3.39
CA SER A 75 -20.72 -6.84 3.61
C SER A 75 -19.95 -6.24 4.80
N SER A 76 -19.60 -7.07 5.79
CA SER A 76 -18.78 -6.69 6.94
C SER A 76 -17.35 -6.28 6.59
N ALA A 77 -16.83 -6.66 5.41
CA ALA A 77 -15.46 -6.39 5.02
C ALA A 77 -15.15 -4.91 4.86
N ILE A 78 -16.11 -4.08 4.43
CA ILE A 78 -15.91 -2.63 4.30
C ILE A 78 -15.55 -2.02 5.66
N GLY A 79 -16.30 -2.36 6.71
CA GLY A 79 -16.01 -1.90 8.07
C GLY A 79 -14.64 -2.36 8.57
N LEU A 80 -14.22 -3.58 8.22
CA LEU A 80 -12.89 -4.10 8.55
C LEU A 80 -11.78 -3.35 7.81
N VAL A 81 -11.98 -2.96 6.55
CA VAL A 81 -11.02 -2.12 5.81
C VAL A 81 -10.88 -0.76 6.47
N PHE A 82 -11.98 -0.09 6.83
CA PHE A 82 -11.90 1.18 7.55
C PHE A 82 -11.21 1.03 8.90
N LEU A 83 -11.51 -0.02 9.66
CA LEU A 83 -10.81 -0.31 10.90
C LEU A 83 -9.30 -0.51 10.66
N PHE A 84 -8.94 -1.27 9.64
CA PHE A 84 -7.56 -1.52 9.25
C PHE A 84 -6.82 -0.24 8.87
N THR A 85 -7.38 0.57 7.96
CA THR A 85 -6.74 1.81 7.51
C THR A 85 -6.75 2.88 8.58
N GLY A 86 -7.79 2.95 9.40
CA GLY A 86 -7.84 3.85 10.55
C GLY A 86 -6.83 3.49 11.62
N LEU A 87 -6.60 2.20 11.85
CA LEU A 87 -5.62 1.73 12.82
C LEU A 87 -4.19 1.97 12.35
N LEU A 88 -3.90 1.79 11.06
CA LEU A 88 -2.62 2.17 10.47
C LEU A 88 -2.40 3.69 10.44
N GLY A 89 -3.45 4.46 10.11
CA GLY A 89 -3.44 5.92 10.19
C GLY A 89 -3.20 6.44 11.61
N PHE A 90 -3.90 5.88 12.59
CA PHE A 90 -3.70 6.19 14.00
C PHE A 90 -2.27 5.83 14.44
N GLY A 91 -1.75 4.66 14.06
CA GLY A 91 -0.37 4.26 14.35
C GLY A 91 0.69 5.16 13.69
N LEU A 92 0.34 5.87 12.63
CA LEU A 92 1.20 6.84 11.95
C LEU A 92 1.41 8.13 12.77
N GLY A 93 0.50 8.48 13.68
CA GLY A 93 0.52 9.75 14.40
C GLY A 93 1.84 10.05 15.16
N PRO A 94 2.38 9.12 15.97
CA PRO A 94 3.67 9.33 16.64
C PRO A 94 4.84 9.52 15.67
N LEU A 95 4.82 8.86 14.51
CA LEU A 95 5.83 9.04 13.47
C LEU A 95 5.73 10.44 12.86
N LEU A 96 4.52 10.91 12.54
CA LEU A 96 4.30 12.26 12.04
C LEU A 96 4.70 13.33 13.07
N ASN A 97 4.44 13.12 14.36
CA ASN A 97 4.91 14.02 15.42
C ASN A 97 6.43 14.10 15.50
N HIS A 98 7.14 12.99 15.25
CA HIS A 98 8.60 13.00 15.21
C HIS A 98 9.14 13.89 14.10
N TYR A 99 8.61 13.75 12.88
CA TYR A 99 9.02 14.60 11.75
C TYR A 99 8.50 16.04 11.88
N ALA A 100 7.31 16.25 12.43
CA ALA A 100 6.75 17.58 12.66
C ALA A 100 7.56 18.42 13.66
N ALA A 101 8.31 17.77 14.55
CA ALA A 101 9.21 18.43 15.50
C ALA A 101 10.56 18.83 14.88
N MET A 102 10.89 18.36 13.68
CA MET A 102 12.11 18.74 12.95
C MET A 102 11.97 20.13 12.31
N PRO A 103 13.09 20.81 12.00
CA PRO A 103 13.05 22.00 11.15
C PRO A 103 12.28 21.70 9.85
N ASN A 104 11.35 22.57 9.46
CA ASN A 104 10.50 22.37 8.26
C ASN A 104 9.61 21.10 8.29
N GLY A 105 9.33 20.51 9.46
CA GLY A 105 8.58 19.25 9.57
C GLY A 105 7.22 19.21 8.85
N SER A 106 6.45 20.31 8.88
CA SER A 106 5.18 20.40 8.15
C SER A 106 5.36 20.37 6.63
N LEU A 107 6.43 21.01 6.13
CA LEU A 107 6.79 21.00 4.72
C LEU A 107 7.27 19.61 4.29
N LEU A 108 8.06 18.93 5.11
CA LEU A 108 8.51 17.54 4.88
C LEU A 108 7.33 16.58 4.71
N ILE A 109 6.36 16.64 5.61
CA ILE A 109 5.14 15.80 5.54
C ILE A 109 4.35 16.11 4.27
N ALA A 110 4.19 17.40 3.94
CA ALA A 110 3.49 17.82 2.73
C ALA A 110 4.20 17.37 1.44
N GLN A 111 5.53 17.44 1.39
CA GLN A 111 6.34 16.95 0.27
C GLN A 111 6.25 15.43 0.13
N ALA A 112 6.31 14.69 1.24
CA ALA A 112 6.15 13.25 1.22
C ALA A 112 4.77 12.82 0.70
N LEU A 113 3.71 13.47 1.18
CA LEU A 113 2.34 13.26 0.67
C LEU A 113 2.22 13.63 -0.81
N GLY A 114 2.77 14.77 -1.23
CA GLY A 114 2.75 15.24 -2.62
C GLY A 114 3.47 14.28 -3.57
N SER A 115 4.68 13.86 -3.22
CA SER A 115 5.45 12.87 -3.99
C SER A 115 4.74 11.52 -4.05
N THR A 116 4.17 11.05 -2.94
CA THR A 116 3.38 9.81 -2.90
C THR A 116 2.19 9.89 -3.86
N ALA A 117 1.45 11.00 -3.83
CA ALA A 117 0.32 11.22 -4.73
C ALA A 117 0.76 11.23 -6.19
N LEU A 118 1.84 11.93 -6.53
CA LEU A 118 2.38 11.98 -7.89
C LEU A 118 2.78 10.59 -8.40
N VAL A 119 3.49 9.81 -7.59
CA VAL A 119 3.90 8.44 -7.95
C VAL A 119 2.68 7.53 -8.10
N PHE A 120 1.77 7.54 -7.13
CA PHE A 120 0.57 6.70 -7.17
C PHE A 120 -0.32 7.01 -8.38
N PHE A 121 -0.66 8.29 -8.58
CA PHE A 121 -1.52 8.69 -9.70
C PHE A 121 -0.82 8.50 -11.04
N GLY A 122 0.48 8.81 -11.14
CA GLY A 122 1.26 8.61 -12.36
C GLY A 122 1.31 7.15 -12.79
N LEU A 123 1.65 6.24 -11.87
CA LEU A 123 1.73 4.81 -12.16
C LEU A 123 0.34 4.18 -12.37
N SER A 124 -0.64 4.57 -11.57
CA SER A 124 -2.03 4.15 -11.77
C SER A 124 -2.54 4.57 -13.15
N ALA A 125 -2.37 5.84 -13.53
CA ALA A 125 -2.79 6.35 -14.83
C ALA A 125 -2.07 5.62 -15.96
N TYR A 126 -0.78 5.33 -15.82
CA TYR A 126 -0.03 4.57 -16.81
C TYR A 126 -0.58 3.14 -16.99
N ALA A 127 -0.84 2.40 -15.90
CA ALA A 127 -1.46 1.08 -16.00
C ALA A 127 -2.88 1.10 -16.57
N LEU A 128 -3.70 2.09 -16.16
CA LEU A 128 -5.08 2.25 -16.63
C LEU A 128 -5.16 2.59 -18.13
N THR A 129 -4.23 3.40 -18.62
CA THR A 129 -4.20 3.86 -20.02
C THR A 129 -3.58 2.82 -20.93
N THR A 130 -2.43 2.25 -20.56
CA THR A 130 -1.72 1.27 -21.39
C THR A 130 -2.38 -0.10 -21.39
N LYS A 131 -3.09 -0.45 -20.30
CA LYS A 131 -3.69 -1.77 -20.08
C LYS A 131 -2.69 -2.92 -20.25
N LYS A 132 -1.40 -2.65 -20.07
CA LYS A 132 -0.35 -3.66 -20.17
C LYS A 132 -0.48 -4.61 -18.99
N ASP A 133 -0.29 -5.91 -19.26
CA ASP A 133 -0.25 -6.92 -18.21
C ASP A 133 1.12 -6.91 -17.51
N PHE A 134 1.14 -6.55 -16.22
CA PHE A 134 2.33 -6.58 -15.38
C PHE A 134 2.39 -7.80 -14.46
N SER A 135 1.54 -8.81 -14.67
CA SER A 135 1.48 -10.01 -13.82
C SER A 135 2.84 -10.76 -13.73
N PHE A 136 3.71 -10.61 -14.73
CA PHE A 136 5.07 -11.17 -14.74
C PHE A 136 5.97 -10.63 -13.61
N MET A 137 5.67 -9.44 -13.07
CA MET A 137 6.45 -8.81 -12.00
C MET A 137 6.18 -9.42 -10.62
N GLY A 138 5.09 -10.17 -10.45
CA GLY A 138 4.62 -10.62 -9.13
C GLY A 138 5.69 -11.38 -8.33
N GLY A 139 6.39 -12.33 -8.96
CA GLY A 139 7.46 -13.09 -8.30
C GLY A 139 8.63 -12.21 -7.86
N PHE A 140 9.05 -11.27 -8.71
CA PHE A 140 10.12 -10.31 -8.39
C PHE A 140 9.73 -9.40 -7.23
N LEU A 141 8.51 -8.88 -7.22
CA LEU A 141 8.02 -7.97 -6.16
C LEU A 141 7.93 -8.68 -4.81
N VAL A 142 7.47 -9.93 -4.77
CA VAL A 142 7.42 -10.73 -3.54
C VAL A 142 8.82 -10.99 -2.98
N VAL A 143 9.77 -11.39 -3.84
CA VAL A 143 11.16 -11.61 -3.43
C VAL A 143 11.79 -10.31 -2.95
N GLY A 144 11.59 -9.21 -3.66
CA GLY A 144 12.08 -7.89 -3.27
C GLY A 144 11.53 -7.46 -1.90
N MET A 145 10.24 -7.69 -1.64
CA MET A 145 9.64 -7.39 -0.35
C MET A 145 10.28 -8.22 0.78
N LEU A 146 10.53 -9.51 0.56
CA LEU A 146 11.24 -10.35 1.53
C LEU A 146 12.66 -9.85 1.80
N VAL A 147 13.40 -9.46 0.77
CA VAL A 147 14.75 -8.89 0.91
C VAL A 147 14.72 -7.62 1.74
N VAL A 148 13.76 -6.72 1.50
CA VAL A 148 13.59 -5.49 2.28
C VAL A 148 13.23 -5.77 3.73
N ILE A 149 12.35 -6.73 4.00
CA ILE A 149 11.99 -7.12 5.37
C ILE A 149 13.23 -7.65 6.10
N VAL A 150 13.96 -8.57 5.49
CA VAL A 150 15.18 -9.15 6.09
C VAL A 150 16.23 -8.07 6.31
N SER A 151 16.46 -7.20 5.32
CA SER A 151 17.41 -6.09 5.42
C SER A 151 17.03 -5.11 6.52
N SER A 152 15.73 -4.81 6.67
CA SER A 152 15.22 -3.97 7.76
C SER A 152 15.52 -4.60 9.12
N LEU A 153 15.26 -5.91 9.29
CA LEU A 153 15.53 -6.62 10.53
C LEU A 153 17.03 -6.65 10.85
N VAL A 154 17.88 -6.89 9.85
CA VAL A 154 19.34 -6.85 10.02
C VAL A 154 19.80 -5.44 10.42
N ASN A 155 19.25 -4.40 9.79
CA ASN A 155 19.62 -3.02 10.10
C ASN A 155 19.19 -2.59 11.51
N LEU A 156 18.19 -3.24 12.13
CA LEU A 156 17.86 -2.97 13.54
C LEU A 156 19.01 -3.33 14.50
N PHE A 157 19.83 -4.34 14.16
CA PHE A 157 20.98 -4.74 14.96
C PHE A 157 22.25 -3.98 14.60
N ILE A 158 22.42 -3.61 13.33
CA ILE A 158 23.60 -2.87 12.85
C ILE A 158 23.48 -1.37 13.13
N GLY A 159 22.30 -0.79 12.95
CA GLY A 159 22.06 0.65 13.13
C GLY A 159 22.71 1.54 12.07
N SER A 160 22.87 1.08 10.83
CA SER A 160 23.52 1.87 9.78
C SER A 160 22.56 2.85 9.11
N SER A 161 22.89 4.15 9.15
CA SER A 161 22.13 5.21 8.46
C SER A 161 22.14 5.03 6.94
N VAL A 162 23.28 4.60 6.36
CA VAL A 162 23.38 4.34 4.91
C VAL A 162 22.48 3.18 4.50
N ALA A 163 22.48 2.10 5.27
CA ALA A 163 21.59 0.98 5.02
C ALA A 163 20.11 1.39 5.19
N PHE A 164 19.79 2.23 6.17
CA PHE A 164 18.44 2.77 6.36
C PHE A 164 17.92 3.53 5.12
N ILE A 165 18.75 4.43 4.56
CA ILE A 165 18.41 5.18 3.35
C ILE A 165 18.24 4.21 2.16
N ALA A 166 19.18 3.27 1.98
CA ALA A 166 19.10 2.29 0.89
C ALA A 166 17.85 1.41 0.98
N ILE A 167 17.49 0.96 2.18
CA ILE A 167 16.29 0.16 2.43
C ILE A 167 15.03 0.95 2.09
N ASN A 168 14.91 2.20 2.55
CA ASN A 168 13.73 3.02 2.25
C ASN A 168 13.64 3.36 0.75
N ALA A 169 14.76 3.61 0.07
CA ALA A 169 14.78 3.78 -1.38
C ALA A 169 14.29 2.52 -2.11
N ALA A 170 14.71 1.34 -1.66
CA ALA A 170 14.22 0.07 -2.18
C ALA A 170 12.71 -0.13 -1.93
N VAL A 171 12.21 0.25 -0.74
CA VAL A 171 10.76 0.22 -0.44
C VAL A 171 10.00 1.12 -1.41
N VAL A 172 10.46 2.35 -1.65
CA VAL A 172 9.83 3.29 -2.60
C VAL A 172 9.70 2.66 -3.99
N LEU A 173 10.76 2.04 -4.50
CA LEU A 173 10.75 1.36 -5.80
C LEU A 173 9.81 0.14 -5.81
N LEU A 174 9.82 -0.67 -4.75
CA LEU A 174 8.95 -1.84 -4.66
C LEU A 174 7.49 -1.47 -4.55
N MET A 175 7.14 -0.48 -3.72
CA MET A 175 5.75 -0.02 -3.57
C MET A 175 5.24 0.62 -4.87
N SER A 176 6.11 1.34 -5.59
CA SER A 176 5.83 1.79 -6.96
C SER A 176 5.51 0.62 -7.90
N GLY A 177 6.33 -0.44 -7.84
CA GLY A 177 6.10 -1.67 -8.58
C GLY A 177 4.79 -2.39 -8.20
N PHE A 178 4.45 -2.45 -6.91
CA PHE A 178 3.18 -3.02 -6.43
C PHE A 178 1.97 -2.20 -6.90
N ILE A 179 2.02 -0.87 -6.88
CA ILE A 179 0.96 -0.02 -7.44
C ILE A 179 0.72 -0.35 -8.91
N LEU A 180 1.79 -0.41 -9.71
CA LEU A 180 1.70 -0.75 -11.12
C LEU A 180 1.11 -2.16 -11.33
N TYR A 181 1.60 -3.14 -10.56
CA TYR A 181 1.16 -4.53 -10.61
C TYR A 181 -0.31 -4.68 -10.22
N ASP A 182 -0.72 -4.14 -9.07
CA ASP A 182 -2.09 -4.26 -8.57
C ASP A 182 -3.08 -3.54 -9.46
N THR A 183 -2.77 -2.30 -9.90
CA THR A 183 -3.62 -1.59 -10.85
C THR A 183 -3.76 -2.37 -12.15
N SER A 184 -2.68 -2.95 -12.67
CA SER A 184 -2.74 -3.77 -13.88
C SER A 184 -3.60 -5.01 -13.71
N ARG A 185 -3.57 -5.66 -12.55
CA ARG A 185 -4.39 -6.85 -12.28
C ARG A 185 -5.86 -6.51 -12.24
N ILE A 186 -6.23 -5.35 -11.69
CA ILE A 186 -7.64 -4.91 -11.72
C ILE A 186 -8.06 -4.64 -13.16
N VAL A 187 -7.26 -3.88 -13.93
CA VAL A 187 -7.57 -3.50 -15.32
C VAL A 187 -7.67 -4.70 -16.26
N ASN A 188 -6.83 -5.71 -16.07
CA ASN A 188 -6.83 -6.93 -16.87
C ASN A 188 -7.79 -8.02 -16.33
N GLY A 189 -8.55 -7.71 -15.28
CA GLY A 189 -9.52 -8.61 -14.69
C GLY A 189 -8.94 -9.80 -13.92
N GLY A 190 -7.67 -9.71 -13.51
CA GLY A 190 -7.01 -10.68 -12.62
C GLY A 190 -7.29 -10.45 -11.13
N GLU A 191 -7.92 -9.33 -10.76
CA GLU A 191 -8.44 -9.06 -9.42
C GLU A 191 -9.92 -8.64 -9.53
N THR A 192 -10.81 -9.42 -8.91
CA THR A 192 -12.26 -9.22 -9.00
C THR A 192 -12.85 -8.63 -7.73
N ASN A 193 -12.09 -8.65 -6.62
CA ASN A 193 -12.54 -8.17 -5.34
C ASN A 193 -11.98 -6.76 -5.06
N TYR A 194 -12.83 -5.75 -5.19
CA TYR A 194 -12.45 -4.35 -4.97
C TYR A 194 -11.96 -4.08 -3.54
N ILE A 195 -12.39 -4.85 -2.53
CA ILE A 195 -11.91 -4.71 -1.15
C ILE A 195 -10.46 -5.14 -1.04
N LEU A 196 -10.11 -6.31 -1.59
CA LEU A 196 -8.72 -6.80 -1.58
C LEU A 196 -7.80 -5.90 -2.40
N ALA A 197 -8.29 -5.42 -3.54
CA ALA A 197 -7.61 -4.42 -4.35
C ALA A 197 -7.35 -3.12 -3.57
N THR A 198 -8.36 -2.62 -2.83
CA THR A 198 -8.20 -1.43 -2.00
C THR A 198 -7.17 -1.63 -0.89
N VAL A 199 -7.18 -2.76 -0.20
CA VAL A 199 -6.21 -3.05 0.87
C VAL A 199 -4.78 -3.11 0.33
N SER A 200 -4.57 -3.74 -0.81
CA SER A 200 -3.24 -3.89 -1.43
C SER A 200 -2.70 -2.54 -1.92
N LEU A 201 -3.53 -1.75 -2.59
CA LEU A 201 -3.17 -0.39 -2.99
C LEU A 201 -2.96 0.54 -1.79
N TYR A 202 -3.78 0.45 -0.75
CA TYR A 202 -3.60 1.23 0.48
C TYR A 202 -2.27 0.91 1.15
N LEU A 203 -1.92 -0.37 1.30
CA LEU A 203 -0.63 -0.79 1.86
C LEU A 203 0.54 -0.26 1.05
N SER A 204 0.44 -0.31 -0.28
CA SER A 204 1.46 0.22 -1.17
C SER A 204 1.63 1.74 -0.97
N ILE A 205 0.53 2.50 -0.91
CA ILE A 205 0.56 3.94 -0.65
C ILE A 205 1.12 4.26 0.74
N TYR A 206 0.69 3.53 1.78
CA TYR A 206 1.13 3.73 3.16
C TYR A 206 2.64 3.53 3.30
N ASN A 207 3.17 2.44 2.75
CA ASN A 207 4.59 2.12 2.79
C ASN A 207 5.40 3.08 1.89
N LEU A 208 4.86 3.46 0.73
CA LEU A 208 5.47 4.47 -0.13
C LEU A 208 5.60 5.82 0.61
N PHE A 209 4.52 6.27 1.27
CA PHE A 209 4.51 7.51 2.03
C PHE A 209 5.52 7.49 3.18
N THR A 210 5.48 6.46 4.03
CA THR A 210 6.38 6.34 5.18
C THR A 210 7.85 6.27 4.76
N SER A 211 8.17 5.57 3.67
CA SER A 211 9.54 5.50 3.16
C SER A 211 10.00 6.78 2.47
N ILE A 212 9.14 7.47 1.70
CA ILE A 212 9.50 8.80 1.17
C ILE A 212 9.73 9.78 2.33
N LEU A 213 8.86 9.78 3.35
CA LEU A 213 9.02 10.64 4.52
C LEU A 213 10.34 10.35 5.25
N ALA A 214 10.69 9.07 5.41
CA ALA A 214 11.97 8.67 5.98
C ALA A 214 13.17 9.17 5.18
N LEU A 215 13.13 9.06 3.85
CA LEU A 215 14.22 9.54 2.98
C LEU A 215 14.38 11.06 3.02
N LEU A 216 13.27 11.80 2.97
CA LEU A 216 13.29 13.26 3.05
C LEU A 216 13.80 13.72 4.40
N GLY A 217 13.32 13.11 5.50
CA GLY A 217 13.80 13.44 6.84
C GLY A 217 15.27 13.11 7.06
N SER A 218 15.79 12.01 6.49
CA SER A 218 17.23 11.70 6.54
C SER A 218 18.11 12.60 5.66
N SER A 219 17.53 13.37 4.75
CA SER A 219 18.27 14.32 3.90
C SER A 219 18.34 15.72 4.49
N ASP A 220 17.41 16.05 5.39
CA ASP A 220 17.29 17.35 6.08
C ASP A 220 17.95 17.37 7.47
N ASP A 221 18.44 16.22 7.97
CA ASP A 221 19.30 16.07 9.17
C ASP A 221 20.80 16.28 8.83
#